data_AF-A0A437S9I2-F1
#
_entry.id   AF-A0A437S9I2-F1
#
_cell.length_a   1.000
_cell.length_b   1.000
_cell.length_c   1.000
_cell.angle_alpha   90.00
_cell.angle_beta   90.00
_cell.angle_gamma   90.00
#
_symmetry.space_group_name_H-M   'P 1'
#
loop_
_entity.id
_entity.type
_entity.pdbx_description
1 polymer ?
#
loop_
_entity_poly.entity_id
_entity_poly.type
_entity_poly.pdbx_seq_one_letter_code
_entity_poly.pdbx_strand_id
1 'polypeptide(L)'
;MTKKDYFIFIDKEKVMVSKEVYLAYWKQTNREKYLERLDRKNRLLYISQFDQDGNFQDIIEDKSVDVEKLVETKEAIVNLRKAISKLSDEEREIINALYFREETIRDVAQNIGTHKTSIIRKRDRILEKLKMILEKNK
;
A
#
# COMPACT_ATOMS: atom_id res chain seq x y z
N MET A 1 57.06 -35.96 -1.54
CA MET A 1 55.85 -35.14 -1.82
C MET A 1 56.23 -33.68 -1.65
N THR A 2 56.09 -32.86 -2.68
CA THR A 2 56.42 -31.43 -2.64
C THR A 2 55.46 -30.71 -1.68
N LYS A 3 56.00 -30.12 -0.61
CA LYS A 3 55.25 -29.24 0.29
C LYS A 3 54.79 -28.04 -0.55
N LYS A 4 53.50 -27.95 -0.81
CA LYS A 4 52.90 -26.76 -1.41
C LYS A 4 52.63 -25.78 -0.29
N ASP A 5 53.21 -24.60 -0.42
CA ASP A 5 53.05 -23.49 0.49
C ASP A 5 51.74 -22.76 0.14
N TYR A 6 50.84 -22.61 1.12
CA TYR A 6 49.53 -21.98 0.95
C TYR A 6 49.53 -20.58 1.60
N PHE A 7 48.85 -19.63 0.98
CA PHE A 7 48.76 -18.26 1.49
C PHE A 7 47.40 -17.63 1.18
N ILE A 8 47.02 -16.64 1.98
CA ILE A 8 45.85 -15.77 1.77
C ILE A 8 46.28 -14.31 1.88
N PHE A 9 45.43 -13.40 1.41
CA PHE A 9 45.66 -11.96 1.54
C PHE A 9 44.71 -11.37 2.59
N ILE A 10 45.27 -10.67 3.57
CA ILE A 10 44.52 -9.91 4.59
C ILE A 10 45.07 -8.49 4.52
N ASP A 11 44.20 -7.49 4.33
CA ASP A 11 44.60 -6.07 4.24
C ASP A 11 45.76 -5.78 3.26
N LYS A 12 45.80 -6.55 2.15
CA LYS A 12 46.85 -6.53 1.09
C LYS A 12 48.19 -7.16 1.50
N GLU A 13 48.31 -7.72 2.69
CA GLU A 13 49.48 -8.48 3.13
C GLU A 13 49.32 -9.98 2.84
N LYS A 14 50.43 -10.63 2.46
CA LYS A 14 50.47 -12.05 2.15
C LYS A 14 50.77 -12.86 3.41
N VAL A 15 49.80 -13.62 3.89
CA VAL A 15 49.93 -14.44 5.10
C VAL A 15 50.01 -15.92 4.72
N MET A 16 51.08 -16.58 5.16
CA MET A 16 51.27 -18.03 5.01
C MET A 16 50.33 -18.79 5.94
N VAL A 17 49.58 -19.75 5.41
CA VAL A 17 48.56 -20.50 6.16
C VAL A 17 48.64 -21.99 5.90
N SER A 18 47.99 -22.78 6.77
CA SER A 18 47.82 -24.21 6.52
C SER A 18 46.88 -24.44 5.32
N LYS A 19 46.99 -25.63 4.71
CA LYS A 19 46.08 -26.05 3.64
C LYS A 19 44.61 -25.98 4.07
N GLU A 20 44.30 -26.33 5.32
CA GLU A 20 42.94 -26.35 5.86
C GLU A 20 42.36 -24.93 5.92
N VAL A 21 43.13 -23.97 6.44
CA VAL A 21 42.74 -22.55 6.51
C VAL A 21 42.55 -21.98 5.11
N TYR A 22 43.46 -22.28 4.18
CA TYR A 22 43.34 -21.87 2.79
C TYR A 22 42.04 -22.36 2.15
N LEU A 23 41.71 -23.65 2.32
CA LEU A 23 40.49 -24.24 1.77
C LEU A 23 39.23 -23.65 2.39
N ALA A 24 39.20 -23.44 3.70
CA ALA A 24 38.07 -22.83 4.40
C ALA A 24 37.84 -21.38 3.94
N TYR A 25 38.90 -20.58 3.87
CA TYR A 25 38.86 -19.20 3.39
C TYR A 25 38.24 -19.12 1.99
N TRP A 26 38.83 -19.85 1.03
CA TRP A 26 38.35 -19.80 -0.35
C TRP A 26 36.95 -20.40 -0.53
N LYS A 27 36.55 -21.38 0.29
CA LYS A 27 35.17 -21.91 0.28
C LYS A 27 34.17 -20.81 0.62
N GLN A 28 34.46 -20.03 1.65
CA GLN A 28 33.59 -18.93 2.07
C GLN A 28 33.59 -17.79 1.06
N THR A 29 34.77 -17.32 0.64
CA THR A 29 34.91 -16.26 -0.37
C THR A 29 34.22 -16.61 -1.69
N ASN A 30 34.33 -17.86 -2.14
CA ASN A 30 33.68 -18.29 -3.37
C ASN A 30 32.15 -18.35 -3.22
N ARG A 31 31.65 -18.75 -2.06
CA ARG A 31 30.21 -18.73 -1.76
C ARG A 31 29.66 -17.31 -1.79
N GLU A 32 30.33 -16.36 -1.16
CA GLU A 32 29.95 -14.94 -1.16
C GLU A 32 29.92 -14.38 -2.59
N LYS A 33 30.99 -14.59 -3.39
CA LYS A 33 31.01 -14.19 -4.81
C LYS A 33 29.92 -14.85 -5.64
N TYR A 34 29.57 -16.09 -5.34
CA TYR A 34 28.48 -16.77 -6.03
C TYR A 34 27.13 -16.13 -5.71
N LEU A 35 26.87 -15.81 -4.44
CA LEU A 35 25.66 -15.10 -4.02
C LEU A 35 25.58 -13.71 -4.67
N GLU A 36 26.66 -12.93 -4.69
CA GLU A 36 26.70 -11.64 -5.39
C GLU A 36 26.35 -11.77 -6.88
N ARG A 37 26.84 -12.81 -7.56
CA ARG A 37 26.51 -13.08 -8.97
C ARG A 37 25.04 -13.44 -9.14
N LEU A 38 24.48 -14.22 -8.22
CA LEU A 38 23.08 -14.63 -8.24
C LEU A 38 22.16 -13.40 -8.06
N ASP A 39 22.49 -12.53 -7.10
CA ASP A 39 21.76 -11.28 -6.85
C ASP A 39 21.81 -10.35 -8.07
N ARG A 40 23.00 -10.18 -8.68
CA ARG A 40 23.16 -9.37 -9.91
C ARG A 40 22.36 -9.90 -11.09
N LYS A 41 22.27 -11.23 -11.22
CA LYS A 41 21.53 -11.88 -12.29
C LYS A 41 20.02 -11.72 -12.12
N ASN A 42 19.53 -11.80 -10.88
CA ASN A 42 18.11 -11.88 -10.58
C ASN A 42 17.43 -10.52 -10.34
N ARG A 43 18.17 -9.39 -10.36
CA ARG A 43 17.64 -8.00 -10.34
C ARG A 43 16.62 -7.69 -9.22
N LEU A 44 16.72 -8.36 -8.10
CA LEU A 44 15.92 -8.07 -6.91
C LEU A 44 16.86 -7.57 -5.84
N LEU A 45 16.67 -6.31 -5.41
CA LEU A 45 17.19 -5.66 -4.20
C LEU A 45 18.38 -6.40 -3.54
N TYR A 46 19.60 -5.91 -3.77
CA TYR A 46 20.81 -6.49 -3.22
C TYR A 46 20.84 -6.32 -1.70
N ILE A 47 20.78 -7.42 -0.94
CA ILE A 47 20.90 -7.37 0.53
C ILE A 47 22.22 -6.66 0.93
N SER A 48 23.30 -6.89 0.18
CA SER A 48 24.61 -6.26 0.36
C SER A 48 24.68 -4.75 0.08
N GLN A 49 23.66 -4.16 -0.56
CA GLN A 49 23.56 -2.71 -0.70
C GLN A 49 22.93 -2.02 0.52
N PHE A 50 22.29 -2.79 1.40
CA PHE A 50 21.51 -2.28 2.54
C PHE A 50 22.14 -2.62 3.90
N ASP A 51 23.38 -3.11 3.89
CA ASP A 51 24.18 -3.48 5.06
C ASP A 51 24.64 -2.30 5.91
N GLN A 52 24.19 -1.06 5.64
CA GLN A 52 24.68 0.11 6.37
C GLN A 52 24.15 0.19 7.80
N ASP A 53 22.91 -0.25 8.11
CA ASP A 53 22.36 -0.14 9.47
C ASP A 53 21.38 -1.27 9.88
N GLY A 54 21.19 -2.30 9.05
CA GLY A 54 20.31 -3.44 9.35
C GLY A 54 18.81 -3.12 9.50
N ASN A 55 18.39 -1.89 9.18
CA ASN A 55 16.99 -1.48 9.27
C ASN A 55 16.26 -1.73 7.94
N PHE A 56 15.77 -2.96 7.76
CA PHE A 56 15.06 -3.39 6.55
C PHE A 56 13.64 -2.80 6.40
N GLN A 57 13.12 -2.20 7.47
CA GLN A 57 11.71 -1.78 7.56
C GLN A 57 11.39 -0.55 6.71
N ASP A 58 12.36 0.37 6.54
CA ASP A 58 12.13 1.63 5.82
C ASP A 58 12.29 1.51 4.30
N ILE A 59 12.76 0.35 3.81
CA ILE A 59 13.16 0.14 2.40
C ILE A 59 12.08 -0.65 1.63
N ILE A 60 11.28 -1.45 2.34
CA ILE A 60 10.22 -2.26 1.74
C ILE A 60 8.90 -1.56 1.98
N GLU A 61 8.38 -0.88 0.95
CA GLU A 61 7.05 -0.30 1.01
C GLU A 61 5.97 -1.38 1.21
N ASP A 62 5.08 -1.16 2.18
CA ASP A 62 3.89 -1.99 2.33
C ASP A 62 2.85 -1.60 1.28
N LYS A 63 2.87 -2.30 0.14
CA LYS A 63 1.92 -2.13 -0.96
C LYS A 63 0.48 -2.49 -0.60
N SER A 64 0.23 -3.06 0.58
CA SER A 64 -1.13 -3.39 1.00
C SER A 64 -1.94 -2.15 1.40
N VAL A 65 -1.27 -1.05 1.77
CA VAL A 65 -1.92 0.20 2.20
C VAL A 65 -1.47 1.38 1.35
N ASP A 66 -2.36 1.83 0.47
CA ASP A 66 -2.20 3.08 -0.26
C ASP A 66 -2.63 4.25 0.64
N VAL A 67 -1.64 4.90 1.25
CA VAL A 67 -1.85 6.03 2.18
C VAL A 67 -2.50 7.22 1.47
N GLU A 68 -2.11 7.50 0.23
CA GLU A 68 -2.65 8.60 -0.57
C GLU A 68 -4.15 8.40 -0.80
N LYS A 69 -4.53 7.22 -1.29
CA LYS A 69 -5.93 6.84 -1.47
C LYS A 69 -6.73 6.88 -0.17
N LEU A 70 -6.10 6.53 0.96
CA LEU A 70 -6.74 6.60 2.28
C LEU A 70 -7.01 8.05 2.70
N VAL A 71 -6.07 8.97 2.47
CA VAL A 71 -6.26 10.40 2.73
C VAL A 71 -7.34 10.97 1.80
N GLU A 72 -7.28 10.67 0.50
CA GLU A 72 -8.30 11.10 -0.47
C GLU A 72 -9.71 10.63 -0.07
N THR A 73 -9.83 9.37 0.36
CA THR A 73 -11.11 8.79 0.80
C THR A 73 -11.63 9.50 2.06
N LYS A 74 -10.76 9.79 3.02
CA LYS A 74 -11.12 10.56 4.23
C LYS A 74 -11.62 11.95 3.87
N GLU A 75 -10.92 12.64 2.97
CA GLU A 75 -11.32 13.97 2.51
C GLU A 75 -12.66 13.95 1.76
N ALA A 76 -12.86 12.96 0.88
CA ALA A 76 -14.12 12.75 0.18
C ALA A 76 -15.28 12.52 1.16
N ILE A 77 -15.09 11.72 2.22
CA ILE A 77 -16.09 11.50 3.27
C ILE A 77 -16.44 12.79 4.00
N VAL A 78 -15.43 13.60 4.37
CA VAL A 78 -15.65 14.90 5.04
C VAL A 78 -16.45 15.85 4.14
N ASN A 79 -16.09 15.94 2.86
CA ASN A 79 -16.77 16.80 1.90
C ASN A 79 -18.20 16.33 1.63
N LEU A 80 -18.43 15.02 1.53
CA LEU A 80 -19.78 14.45 1.41
C LEU A 80 -20.64 14.76 2.63
N ARG A 81 -20.11 14.64 3.85
CA ARG A 81 -20.84 15.00 5.08
C ARG A 81 -21.24 16.48 5.11
N LYS A 82 -20.33 17.37 4.68
CA LYS A 82 -20.64 18.80 4.51
C LYS A 82 -21.67 19.07 3.41
N ALA A 83 -21.73 18.25 2.37
CA ALA A 83 -22.75 18.37 1.32
C ALA A 83 -24.12 17.91 1.84
N ILE A 84 -24.17 16.76 2.52
CA ILE A 84 -25.39 16.25 3.17
C ILE A 84 -25.89 17.22 4.25
N SER A 85 -25.00 17.94 4.93
CA SER A 85 -25.39 18.94 5.92
C SER A 85 -26.21 20.10 5.33
N LYS A 86 -26.08 20.36 4.02
CA LYS A 86 -26.80 21.41 3.26
C LYS A 86 -28.14 20.94 2.66
N LEU A 87 -28.46 19.65 2.75
CA LEU A 87 -29.76 19.13 2.35
C LEU A 87 -30.83 19.51 3.38
N SER A 88 -32.10 19.58 2.96
CA SER A 88 -33.21 19.70 3.90
C SER A 88 -33.41 18.41 4.70
N ASP A 89 -34.16 18.48 5.79
CA ASP A 89 -34.41 17.30 6.63
C ASP A 89 -35.12 16.17 5.86
N GLU A 90 -36.09 16.51 5.00
CA GLU A 90 -36.73 15.54 4.11
C GLU A 90 -35.75 14.90 3.12
N GLU A 91 -34.91 15.70 2.48
CA GLU A 91 -33.92 15.21 1.52
C GLU A 91 -32.90 14.30 2.20
N ARG A 92 -32.46 14.68 3.40
CA ARG A 92 -31.53 13.89 4.20
C ARG A 92 -32.16 12.57 4.63
N GLU A 93 -33.43 12.57 5.02
CA GLU A 93 -34.10 11.34 5.45
C GLU A 93 -34.24 10.33 4.30
N ILE A 94 -34.55 10.79 3.09
CA ILE A 94 -34.58 9.92 1.90
C ILE A 94 -33.20 9.31 1.64
N ILE A 95 -32.12 10.09 1.75
CA ILE A 95 -30.75 9.58 1.56
C ILE A 95 -30.37 8.58 2.67
N ASN A 96 -30.70 8.88 3.92
CA ASN A 96 -30.45 8.01 5.06
C ASN A 96 -31.16 6.66 4.91
N ALA A 97 -32.45 6.69 4.57
CA ALA A 97 -33.24 5.48 4.37
C ALA A 97 -32.65 4.60 3.27
N LEU A 98 -32.35 5.18 2.10
CA LEU A 98 -31.92 4.42 0.93
C LEU A 98 -30.47 3.91 1.00
N TYR A 99 -29.55 4.69 1.58
CA TYR A 99 -28.11 4.39 1.48
C TYR A 99 -27.44 4.00 2.79
N PHE A 100 -28.03 4.36 3.95
CA PHE A 100 -27.45 4.03 5.26
C PHE A 100 -28.23 2.93 5.98
N ARG A 101 -29.56 2.88 5.78
CA ARG A 101 -30.43 1.84 6.34
C ARG A 101 -30.83 0.77 5.32
N GLU A 102 -30.42 0.92 4.06
CA GLU A 102 -30.68 -0.01 2.97
C GLU A 102 -32.17 -0.33 2.75
N GLU A 103 -33.05 0.62 3.08
CA GLU A 103 -34.49 0.49 2.86
C GLU A 103 -34.80 0.50 1.35
N THR A 104 -35.81 -0.25 0.93
CA THR A 104 -36.20 -0.24 -0.47
C THR A 104 -36.97 1.03 -0.81
N ILE A 105 -36.93 1.45 -2.08
CA ILE A 105 -37.73 2.60 -2.57
C ILE A 105 -39.22 2.41 -2.29
N ARG A 106 -39.70 1.16 -2.26
CA ARG A 106 -41.11 0.86 -1.94
C ARG A 106 -41.41 1.16 -0.47
N ASP A 107 -40.55 0.73 0.43
CA ASP A 107 -40.74 0.93 1.87
C ASP A 107 -40.68 2.42 2.23
N VAL A 108 -39.71 3.13 1.68
CA VAL A 108 -39.59 4.59 1.84
C VAL A 108 -40.83 5.32 1.30
N ALA A 109 -41.34 4.89 0.14
CA ALA A 109 -42.55 5.47 -0.44
C ALA A 109 -43.79 5.23 0.44
N GLN A 110 -43.91 4.02 1.01
CA GLN A 110 -44.99 3.67 1.92
C GLN A 110 -44.91 4.47 3.23
N ASN A 111 -43.72 4.59 3.82
CA ASN A 111 -43.48 5.35 5.05
C ASN A 111 -43.82 6.85 4.89
N ILE A 112 -43.51 7.43 3.72
CA ILE A 112 -43.78 8.83 3.41
C ILE A 112 -45.22 9.04 2.89
N GLY A 113 -45.94 7.98 2.55
CA GLY A 113 -47.29 8.07 1.97
C GLY A 113 -47.30 8.60 0.53
N THR A 114 -46.26 8.31 -0.26
CA THR A 114 -46.13 8.77 -1.65
C THR A 114 -45.94 7.60 -2.62
N HIS A 115 -46.03 7.88 -3.92
CA HIS A 115 -45.79 6.86 -4.94
C HIS A 115 -44.29 6.61 -5.16
N LYS A 116 -43.91 5.36 -5.47
CA LYS A 116 -42.51 4.95 -5.72
C LYS A 116 -41.77 5.85 -6.72
N THR A 117 -42.46 6.29 -7.78
CA THR A 117 -41.86 7.14 -8.82
C THR A 117 -41.50 8.54 -8.31
N SER A 118 -42.23 9.04 -7.31
CA SER A 118 -41.93 10.32 -6.67
C SER A 118 -40.64 10.22 -5.85
N ILE A 119 -40.43 9.11 -5.13
CA ILE A 119 -39.19 8.86 -4.38
C ILE A 119 -37.99 8.74 -5.32
N ILE A 120 -38.12 8.02 -6.44
CA ILE A 120 -37.05 7.92 -7.46
C ILE A 120 -36.67 9.32 -7.95
N ARG A 121 -37.65 10.13 -8.36
CA ARG A 121 -37.41 11.49 -8.84
C ARG A 121 -36.80 12.40 -7.76
N LYS A 122 -37.24 12.28 -6.51
CA LYS A 122 -36.66 13.03 -5.38
C LYS A 122 -35.20 12.61 -5.17
N ARG A 123 -34.91 11.31 -5.08
CA ARG A 123 -33.56 10.76 -4.96
C ARG A 123 -32.65 11.31 -6.06
N ASP A 124 -33.06 11.24 -7.32
CA ASP A 124 -32.23 11.68 -8.44
C ASP A 124 -31.91 13.18 -8.38
N ARG A 125 -32.89 14.01 -7.99
CA ARG A 125 -32.66 15.44 -7.74
C ARG A 125 -31.71 15.71 -6.58
N ILE A 126 -31.82 14.94 -5.50
CA ILE A 126 -30.94 15.06 -4.34
C ILE A 126 -29.50 14.68 -4.72
N LEU A 127 -29.32 13.60 -5.48
CA LEU A 127 -28.01 13.19 -5.98
C LEU A 127 -27.39 14.24 -6.89
N GLU A 128 -28.17 14.84 -7.79
CA GLU A 128 -27.70 15.94 -8.66
C GLU A 128 -27.29 17.16 -7.82
N LYS A 129 -28.07 17.50 -6.78
CA LYS A 129 -27.74 18.58 -5.85
C LYS A 129 -26.45 18.30 -5.09
N LEU A 130 -26.26 17.08 -4.59
CA LEU A 130 -25.01 16.67 -3.93
C LEU A 130 -23.82 16.75 -4.88
N LYS A 131 -23.98 16.27 -6.12
CA LYS A 131 -22.95 16.38 -7.16
C LYS A 131 -22.54 17.82 -7.41
N MET A 132 -23.50 18.73 -7.62
CA MET A 132 -23.22 20.15 -7.81
C MET A 132 -22.51 20.79 -6.61
N ILE A 133 -22.82 20.37 -5.38
CA ILE A 133 -22.13 20.87 -4.18
C ILE A 133 -20.68 20.37 -4.12
N LEU A 134 -20.46 19.11 -4.46
CA LEU A 134 -19.13 18.49 -4.43
C LEU A 134 -18.22 19.02 -5.54
N GLU A 135 -18.74 19.23 -6.74
CA GLU A 135 -17.99 19.84 -7.85
C GLU A 135 -17.61 21.29 -7.58
N LYS A 136 -18.45 22.05 -6.86
CA LYS A 136 -18.13 23.43 -6.45
C LYS A 136 -17.07 23.53 -5.35
N ASN A 137 -16.83 22.46 -4.60
CA ASN A 137 -15.84 22.41 -3.52
C ASN A 137 -14.52 21.76 -3.97
N LYS A 138 -14.39 21.43 -5.26
CA LYS A 138 -13.20 20.85 -5.87
C LYS A 138 -12.30 21.97 -6.42
#